data_AF-A0A0G0PI12-F1
#
_entry.id   AF-A0A0G0PI12-F1
#
_cell.length_a   1.000
_cell.length_b   1.000
_cell.length_c   1.000
_cell.angle_alpha   90.00
_cell.angle_beta   90.00
_cell.angle_gamma   90.00
#
_symmetry.space_group_name_H-M   'P 1'
#
loop_
_entity.id
_entity.type
_entity.pdbx_description
1 polymer ?
#
loop_
_entity_poly.entity_id
_entity_poly.type
_entity_poly.pdbx_seq_one_letter_code
_entity_poly.pdbx_strand_id
1 'polypeptide(L)'
;MTRKKLNKFLFIGIFIAVISLGGFVLKKSFENNRCANTLSCKESFIVSVNNDEQAIFNGKVIDPPDIDLAQKSTEPHVLGSESSMGDKHIYVDLTTQTLKAYEGDTLFMETKVSTGKWAPTPTGDFRIWTKIRAAKMSGGKGADYYYLPNVLYIMFFSNSQVASSRGFALHGTYWHNNFGHAMSHGCVNLRITDARKLYYWAEPYTSENESKPASKDSPGTLITIYGEAP
;
A
#
# COMPACT_ATOMS: atom_id res chain seq x y z
N MET A 1 26.25 -67.28 29.50
CA MET A 1 25.64 -66.97 28.19
C MET A 1 25.31 -65.47 28.17
N THR A 2 26.08 -64.71 27.41
CA THR A 2 26.31 -63.26 27.52
C THR A 2 25.23 -62.43 26.81
N ARG A 3 24.43 -61.64 27.56
CA ARG A 3 23.58 -60.58 26.99
C ARG A 3 24.36 -59.25 26.99
N LYS A 4 24.82 -58.82 25.80
CA LYS A 4 25.37 -57.47 25.58
C LYS A 4 24.25 -56.43 25.82
N LYS A 5 24.47 -55.51 26.76
CA LYS A 5 23.64 -54.32 26.96
C LYS A 5 23.77 -53.41 25.73
N LEU A 6 22.66 -53.17 25.05
CA LEU A 6 22.57 -52.22 23.95
C LEU A 6 22.63 -50.80 24.53
N ASN A 7 23.64 -50.02 24.12
CA ASN A 7 23.89 -48.66 24.57
C ASN A 7 22.71 -47.73 24.24
N LYS A 8 21.96 -47.32 25.27
CA LYS A 8 20.84 -46.35 25.20
C LYS A 8 21.27 -44.90 24.91
N PHE A 9 22.57 -44.65 24.69
CA PHE A 9 23.15 -43.32 24.53
C PHE A 9 23.20 -42.80 23.08
N LEU A 10 22.82 -43.61 22.08
CA LEU A 10 22.88 -43.17 20.67
C LEU A 10 21.63 -42.43 20.18
N PHE A 11 20.51 -42.44 20.92
CA PHE A 11 19.25 -41.82 20.48
C PHE A 11 19.00 -40.40 21.01
N ILE A 12 19.79 -39.91 21.95
CA ILE A 12 19.61 -38.55 22.52
C ILE A 12 20.33 -37.49 21.65
N GLY A 13 21.38 -37.87 20.92
CA GLY A 13 22.15 -36.94 20.08
C GLY A 13 21.45 -36.48 18.79
N ILE A 14 20.49 -37.24 18.26
CA ILE A 14 19.79 -36.89 17.01
C ILE A 14 18.62 -35.94 17.28
N PHE A 15 18.03 -35.96 18.47
CA PHE A 15 16.88 -35.10 18.79
C PHE A 15 17.30 -33.63 19.05
N ILE A 16 18.53 -33.39 19.51
CA ILE A 16 19.03 -32.03 19.76
C ILE A 16 19.45 -31.33 18.45
N ALA A 17 19.91 -32.08 17.44
CA ALA A 17 20.31 -31.51 16.14
C ALA A 17 19.13 -31.07 15.26
N VAL A 18 17.94 -31.67 15.43
CA VAL A 18 16.74 -31.26 14.67
C VAL A 18 16.11 -29.99 15.24
N ILE A 19 16.27 -29.74 16.54
CA ILE A 19 15.74 -28.52 17.19
C ILE A 19 16.62 -27.30 16.87
N SER A 20 17.93 -27.46 16.73
CA SER A 20 18.83 -26.36 16.36
C SER A 20 18.72 -25.95 14.89
N LEU A 21 18.34 -26.87 13.98
CA LEU A 21 18.03 -26.53 12.58
C LEU A 21 16.61 -25.95 12.42
N GLY A 22 15.62 -26.46 13.15
CA GLY A 22 14.23 -25.97 13.12
C GLY A 22 14.07 -24.57 13.71
N GLY A 23 14.86 -24.23 14.74
CA GLY A 23 14.84 -22.90 15.36
C GLY A 23 15.36 -21.77 14.47
N PHE A 24 16.23 -22.08 13.50
CA PHE A 24 16.75 -21.07 12.57
C PHE A 24 15.79 -20.78 11.41
N VAL A 25 14.98 -21.76 11.01
CA VAL A 25 13.99 -21.59 9.92
C VAL A 25 12.74 -20.84 10.40
N LEU A 26 12.32 -21.01 11.66
CA LEU A 26 11.13 -20.34 12.21
C LEU A 26 11.32 -18.85 12.54
N LYS A 27 12.55 -18.37 12.65
CA LYS A 27 12.80 -16.96 13.00
C LYS A 27 12.67 -16.00 11.81
N LYS A 28 12.66 -16.49 10.57
CA LYS A 28 12.60 -15.64 9.36
C LYS A 28 11.19 -15.20 8.97
N SER A 29 10.13 -15.76 9.59
CA SER A 29 8.74 -15.49 9.21
C SER A 29 7.97 -14.55 10.14
N PHE A 30 8.55 -14.09 11.27
CA PHE A 30 7.83 -13.27 12.25
C PHE A 30 8.10 -11.76 12.18
N GLU A 31 9.08 -11.30 11.39
CA GLU A 31 9.34 -9.85 11.23
C GLU A 31 8.46 -9.17 10.16
N ASN A 32 7.68 -9.94 9.37
CA ASN A 32 7.12 -9.44 8.11
C ASN A 32 5.65 -9.00 8.13
N ASN A 33 5.07 -8.86 9.34
CA ASN A 33 3.66 -8.47 9.55
C ASN A 33 3.46 -6.97 9.84
N ARG A 34 4.47 -6.13 9.58
CA ARG A 34 4.34 -4.68 9.75
C ARG A 34 3.59 -4.06 8.57
N CYS A 35 2.47 -3.43 8.89
CA CYS A 35 1.67 -2.65 7.96
C CYS A 35 2.40 -1.34 7.59
N ALA A 36 2.28 -0.91 6.34
CA ALA A 36 3.00 0.23 5.78
C ALA A 36 2.50 1.58 6.33
N ASN A 37 1.20 1.67 6.63
CA ASN A 37 0.51 2.93 6.90
C ASN A 37 -0.27 2.99 8.24
N THR A 38 -0.36 1.90 9.01
CA THR A 38 -0.99 1.85 10.35
C THR A 38 -0.35 0.77 11.22
N LEU A 39 -0.35 0.92 12.55
CA LEU A 39 0.10 -0.15 13.46
C LEU A 39 -0.67 -1.47 13.31
N SER A 40 -1.95 -1.42 12.92
CA SER A 40 -2.82 -2.61 12.76
C SER A 40 -3.51 -2.74 11.40
N CYS A 41 -3.32 -1.79 10.46
CA CYS A 41 -4.01 -1.68 9.16
C CYS A 41 -5.57 -1.61 9.20
N LYS A 42 -6.22 -2.05 10.28
CA LYS A 42 -7.68 -2.13 10.40
C LYS A 42 -8.36 -0.77 10.29
N GLU A 43 -7.77 0.27 10.89
CA GLU A 43 -8.31 1.64 10.86
C GLU A 43 -8.18 2.29 9.47
N SER A 44 -7.17 1.87 8.69
CA SER A 44 -6.91 2.40 7.35
C SER A 44 -7.91 1.93 6.30
N PHE A 45 -8.76 0.94 6.60
CA PHE A 45 -9.70 0.36 5.63
C PHE A 45 -11.12 0.91 5.73
N ILE A 46 -11.33 1.91 6.60
CA ILE A 46 -12.63 2.54 6.84
C ILE A 46 -12.50 4.03 6.52
N VAL A 47 -13.50 4.58 5.83
CA VAL A 47 -13.56 6.02 5.60
C VAL A 47 -13.57 6.73 6.94
N SER A 48 -12.64 7.66 7.13
CA SER A 48 -12.54 8.50 8.32
C SER A 48 -12.08 9.89 7.94
N VAL A 49 -12.81 10.89 8.46
CA VAL A 49 -12.50 12.30 8.31
C VAL A 49 -12.54 12.95 9.69
N ASN A 50 -11.49 13.68 10.03
CA ASN A 50 -11.43 14.51 11.22
C ASN A 50 -10.77 15.84 10.87
N ASN A 51 -11.59 16.89 10.70
CA ASN A 51 -11.14 18.22 10.32
C ASN A 51 -10.62 19.03 11.53
N ASP A 52 -10.80 18.53 12.75
CA ASP A 52 -10.33 19.18 13.98
C ASP A 52 -8.94 18.69 14.42
N GLU A 53 -8.40 17.67 13.76
CA GLU A 53 -7.09 17.09 14.08
C GLU A 53 -5.95 17.77 13.32
N GLN A 54 -4.78 17.82 13.95
CA GLN A 54 -3.54 18.24 13.30
C GLN A 54 -2.73 17.02 12.84
N ALA A 55 -2.06 17.15 11.70
CA ALA A 55 -1.09 16.16 11.25
C ALA A 55 0.27 16.38 11.90
N ILE A 56 1.01 15.29 12.08
CA ILE A 56 2.42 15.28 12.48
C ILE A 56 3.21 14.48 11.44
N PHE A 57 4.26 15.07 10.90
CA PHE A 57 5.19 14.36 10.00
C PHE A 57 6.61 14.84 10.24
N ASN A 58 7.54 13.92 10.50
CA ASN A 58 8.94 14.24 10.84
C ASN A 58 9.05 15.28 11.97
N GLY A 59 8.22 15.14 13.01
CA GLY A 59 8.19 16.04 14.17
C GLY A 59 7.58 17.43 13.89
N LYS A 60 7.07 17.69 12.69
CA LYS A 60 6.41 18.96 12.34
C LYS A 60 4.90 18.80 12.37
N VAL A 61 4.23 19.81 12.93
CA VAL A 61 2.77 19.96 12.84
C VAL A 61 2.41 20.51 11.46
N ILE A 62 1.40 19.93 10.83
CA ILE A 62 0.93 20.28 9.48
C ILE A 62 -0.59 20.34 9.52
N ASP A 63 -1.17 21.34 8.85
CA ASP A 63 -2.61 21.47 8.71
C ASP A 63 -3.12 20.49 7.64
N PRO A 64 -3.98 19.52 8.00
CA PRO A 64 -4.59 18.62 7.02
C PRO A 64 -5.60 19.36 6.15
N PRO A 65 -5.93 18.84 4.95
CA PRO A 65 -7.04 19.35 4.17
C PRO A 65 -8.36 19.16 4.95
N ASP A 66 -9.19 20.20 4.94
CA ASP A 66 -10.58 20.12 5.35
C ASP A 66 -11.37 19.32 4.31
N ILE A 67 -12.05 18.26 4.75
CA ILE A 67 -12.81 17.37 3.89
C ILE A 67 -14.29 17.47 4.23
N ASP A 68 -15.08 17.89 3.26
CA ASP A 68 -16.54 17.76 3.28
C ASP A 68 -16.96 16.53 2.46
N LEU A 69 -17.32 15.43 3.14
CA LEU A 69 -17.85 14.23 2.49
C LEU A 69 -19.33 14.38 2.07
N ALA A 70 -20.03 15.43 2.49
CA ALA A 70 -21.40 15.72 2.04
C ALA A 70 -21.42 16.41 0.66
N GLN A 71 -20.31 17.01 0.24
CA GLN A 71 -20.14 17.43 -1.15
C GLN A 71 -20.08 16.20 -2.07
N LYS A 72 -21.20 15.94 -2.76
CA LYS A 72 -21.22 15.05 -3.93
C LYS A 72 -20.21 15.58 -4.94
N SER A 73 -19.27 14.73 -5.35
CA SER A 73 -18.43 15.03 -6.50
C SER A 73 -19.35 15.22 -7.71
N THR A 74 -19.49 16.45 -8.19
CA THR A 74 -20.21 16.80 -9.43
C THR A 74 -19.40 16.47 -10.69
N GLU A 75 -18.28 15.77 -10.53
CA GLU A 75 -17.49 15.31 -11.67
C GLU A 75 -18.38 14.40 -12.51
N PRO A 76 -18.52 14.67 -13.81
CA PRO A 76 -19.26 13.78 -14.68
C PRO A 76 -18.66 12.39 -14.50
N HIS A 77 -19.47 11.48 -13.97
CA HIS A 77 -19.30 10.09 -14.35
C HIS A 77 -19.26 10.16 -15.87
N VAL A 78 -18.14 9.77 -16.46
CA VAL A 78 -18.09 9.60 -17.91
C VAL A 78 -18.99 8.39 -18.15
N LEU A 79 -20.31 8.65 -18.20
CA LEU A 79 -21.38 7.73 -18.53
C LEU A 79 -21.19 7.47 -20.02
N GLY A 80 -20.31 6.53 -20.30
CA GLY A 80 -19.73 6.25 -21.59
C GLY A 80 -18.33 5.68 -21.32
N SER A 81 -18.17 4.40 -21.03
CA SER A 81 -18.58 3.37 -21.96
C SER A 81 -18.72 2.00 -21.29
N GLU A 82 -19.74 1.25 -21.67
CA GLU A 82 -19.63 -0.21 -21.74
C GLU A 82 -18.80 -0.64 -22.97
N SER A 83 -17.76 0.12 -23.36
CA SER A 83 -17.08 -0.11 -24.64
C SER A 83 -15.56 -0.08 -24.52
N SER A 84 -14.96 -1.22 -24.84
CA SER A 84 -13.86 -1.40 -25.80
C SER A 84 -12.56 -0.58 -25.67
N MET A 85 -12.37 0.23 -24.64
CA MET A 85 -11.08 0.84 -24.34
C MET A 85 -10.27 -0.19 -23.56
N GLY A 86 -9.07 -0.51 -24.04
CA GLY A 86 -8.29 -1.68 -23.60
C GLY A 86 -7.98 -1.70 -22.10
N ASP A 87 -7.37 -2.80 -21.65
CA ASP A 87 -7.07 -3.02 -20.23
C ASP A 87 -6.33 -1.83 -19.59
N LYS A 88 -6.81 -1.38 -18.43
CA LYS A 88 -6.18 -0.31 -17.65
C LYS A 88 -4.98 -0.84 -16.87
N HIS A 89 -3.85 -0.15 -16.96
CA HIS A 89 -2.61 -0.54 -16.29
C HIS A 89 -1.85 0.67 -15.75
N ILE A 90 -1.42 0.59 -14.50
CA ILE A 90 -0.55 1.57 -13.84
C ILE A 90 0.88 0.99 -13.74
N TYR A 91 1.87 1.75 -14.16
CA TYR A 91 3.28 1.44 -14.01
C TYR A 91 3.92 2.40 -13.02
N VAL A 92 4.69 1.87 -12.07
CA VAL A 92 5.47 2.65 -11.11
C VAL A 92 6.94 2.27 -11.23
N ASP A 93 7.74 3.23 -11.69
CA ASP A 93 9.19 3.13 -11.78
C ASP A 93 9.82 3.72 -10.53
N LEU A 94 10.40 2.85 -9.68
CA LEU A 94 11.07 3.25 -8.45
C LEU A 94 12.38 4.00 -8.74
N THR A 95 13.06 3.70 -9.83
CA THR A 95 14.34 4.33 -10.18
C THR A 95 14.15 5.79 -10.56
N THR A 96 13.13 6.08 -11.39
CA THR A 96 12.84 7.44 -11.85
C THR A 96 11.81 8.18 -11.00
N GLN A 97 11.24 7.49 -10.00
CA GLN A 97 10.16 7.98 -9.14
C GLN A 97 8.99 8.54 -9.96
N THR A 98 8.53 7.74 -10.92
CA THR A 98 7.51 8.12 -11.91
C THR A 98 6.38 7.10 -11.92
N LEU A 99 5.15 7.59 -12.03
CA LEU A 99 3.96 6.78 -12.31
C LEU A 99 3.45 7.11 -13.71
N LYS A 100 3.13 6.07 -14.49
CA LYS A 100 2.42 6.19 -15.77
C LYS A 100 1.16 5.33 -15.73
N ALA A 101 0.04 5.83 -16.20
CA ALA A 101 -1.20 5.05 -16.32
C ALA A 101 -1.63 5.01 -17.78
N TYR A 102 -2.01 3.83 -18.25
CA TYR A 102 -2.40 3.53 -19.62
C TYR A 102 -3.77 2.88 -19.69
N GLU A 103 -4.47 3.14 -20.78
CA GLU A 103 -5.70 2.46 -21.19
C GLU A 103 -5.48 1.90 -22.60
N GLY A 104 -5.24 0.58 -22.67
CA GLY A 104 -4.59 -0.01 -23.86
C GLY A 104 -3.25 0.67 -24.15
N ASP A 105 -3.05 1.14 -25.38
CA ASP A 105 -1.82 1.83 -25.79
C ASP A 105 -1.82 3.35 -25.52
N THR A 106 -2.92 3.88 -24.96
CA THR A 106 -3.07 5.33 -24.75
C THR A 106 -2.55 5.72 -23.37
N LEU A 107 -1.56 6.63 -23.33
CA LEU A 107 -1.10 7.24 -22.07
C LEU A 107 -2.19 8.15 -21.51
N PHE A 108 -2.78 7.75 -20.38
CA PHE A 108 -3.80 8.54 -19.67
C PHE A 108 -3.15 9.62 -18.79
N MET A 109 -2.11 9.28 -18.03
CA MET A 109 -1.37 10.25 -17.21
C MET A 109 0.06 9.81 -16.92
N GLU A 110 0.94 10.78 -16.72
CA GLU A 110 2.29 10.61 -16.20
C GLU A 110 2.55 11.63 -15.09
N THR A 111 3.11 11.20 -13.96
CA THR A 111 3.39 12.07 -12.82
C THR A 111 4.58 11.60 -12.00
N LYS A 112 5.19 12.52 -11.25
CA LYS A 112 6.21 12.21 -10.25
C LYS A 112 5.57 11.73 -8.95
N VAL A 113 6.18 10.73 -8.34
CA VAL A 113 5.73 10.11 -7.09
C VAL A 113 6.84 10.14 -6.04
N SER A 114 6.51 9.83 -4.78
CA SER A 114 7.51 9.50 -3.76
C SER A 114 7.22 8.13 -3.19
N THR A 115 8.13 7.19 -3.38
CA THR A 115 7.98 5.81 -2.89
C THR A 115 8.75 5.59 -1.58
N GLY A 116 8.83 4.33 -1.16
CA GLY A 116 9.40 3.91 0.12
C GLY A 116 10.84 4.34 0.35
N LYS A 117 11.06 5.20 1.36
CA LYS A 117 12.38 5.56 1.90
C LYS A 117 12.72 4.77 3.17
N TRP A 118 11.79 4.73 4.12
CA TRP A 118 12.01 4.06 5.42
C TRP A 118 11.63 2.58 5.40
N ALA A 119 10.71 2.22 4.51
CA ALA A 119 10.40 0.84 4.17
C ALA A 119 10.22 0.75 2.65
N PRO A 120 10.79 -0.27 1.99
CA PRO A 120 10.76 -0.37 0.54
C PRO A 120 9.34 -0.59 0.03
N THR A 121 9.00 0.08 -1.07
CA THR A 121 7.80 -0.24 -1.85
C THR A 121 8.02 -1.59 -2.54
N PRO A 122 7.11 -2.56 -2.41
CA PRO A 122 7.30 -3.88 -3.00
C PRO A 122 7.20 -3.81 -4.53
N THR A 123 8.05 -4.57 -5.22
CA THR A 123 8.02 -4.73 -6.68
C THR A 123 7.17 -5.94 -7.08
N GLY A 124 6.72 -5.94 -8.33
CA GLY A 124 5.89 -6.99 -8.92
C GLY A 124 4.57 -6.47 -9.48
N ASP A 125 3.70 -7.40 -9.83
CA ASP A 125 2.35 -7.12 -10.33
C ASP A 125 1.33 -7.23 -9.21
N PHE A 126 0.48 -6.22 -9.08
CA PHE A 126 -0.52 -6.08 -8.04
C PHE A 126 -1.86 -5.68 -8.65
N ARG A 127 -2.94 -5.85 -7.88
CA ARG A 127 -4.24 -5.25 -8.21
C ARG A 127 -4.70 -4.34 -7.10
N ILE A 128 -5.36 -3.26 -7.49
CA ILE A 128 -6.13 -2.44 -6.55
C ILE A 128 -7.26 -3.30 -6.01
N TRP A 129 -7.27 -3.58 -4.71
CA TRP A 129 -8.30 -4.43 -4.10
C TRP A 129 -9.33 -3.62 -3.31
N THR A 130 -9.03 -2.38 -2.93
CA THR A 130 -10.03 -1.44 -2.41
C THR A 130 -9.59 0.00 -2.61
N LYS A 131 -10.57 0.88 -2.73
CA LYS A 131 -10.39 2.33 -2.80
C LYS A 131 -11.10 3.02 -1.65
N ILE A 132 -10.49 4.02 -1.04
CA ILE A 132 -11.04 4.77 0.10
C ILE A 132 -10.86 6.26 -0.13
N ARG A 133 -11.95 7.01 0.01
CA ARG A 133 -11.96 8.45 -0.28
C ARG A 133 -11.03 9.24 0.64
N ALA A 134 -11.10 8.96 1.94
CA ALA A 134 -10.32 9.58 2.98
C ALA A 134 -10.17 8.65 4.19
N ALA A 135 -8.97 8.53 4.74
CA ALA A 135 -8.74 7.85 6.02
C ALA A 135 -7.51 8.40 6.75
N LYS A 136 -7.44 8.15 8.05
CA LYS A 136 -6.22 8.40 8.84
C LYS A 136 -5.15 7.34 8.56
N MET A 137 -3.89 7.76 8.43
CA MET A 137 -2.72 6.89 8.43
C MET A 137 -1.73 7.32 9.52
N SER A 138 -1.21 6.38 10.30
CA SER A 138 -0.22 6.68 11.36
C SER A 138 0.72 5.52 11.62
N GLY A 139 2.01 5.81 11.72
CA GLY A 139 3.03 4.79 11.86
C GLY A 139 4.41 5.40 12.07
N GLY A 140 5.45 4.65 11.73
CA GLY A 140 6.84 5.03 12.05
C GLY A 140 7.11 5.00 13.55
N LYS A 141 8.32 5.40 13.95
CA LYS A 141 8.75 5.46 15.36
C LYS A 141 9.90 6.44 15.56
N GLY A 142 9.86 7.23 16.63
CA GLY A 142 10.92 8.22 16.87
C GLY A 142 10.96 9.25 15.75
N ALA A 143 12.09 9.40 15.06
CA ALA A 143 12.31 10.48 14.10
C ALA A 143 11.47 10.39 12.81
N ASP A 144 11.00 9.19 12.42
CA ASP A 144 10.17 8.97 11.23
C ASP A 144 8.68 8.74 11.57
N TYR A 145 8.28 9.04 12.81
CA TYR A 145 6.87 8.95 13.21
C TYR A 145 6.00 9.89 12.39
N TYR A 146 4.81 9.41 12.05
CA TYR A 146 3.77 10.20 11.41
C TYR A 146 2.38 9.92 11.97
N TYR A 147 1.57 10.97 11.97
CA TYR A 147 0.15 10.98 12.27
C TYR A 147 -0.53 11.84 11.20
N LEU A 148 -1.30 11.23 10.32
CA LEU A 148 -1.82 11.87 9.12
C LEU A 148 -3.34 11.62 9.08
N PRO A 149 -4.17 12.46 9.70
CA PRO A 149 -5.61 12.44 9.44
C PRO A 149 -5.87 12.80 7.97
N ASN A 150 -7.05 12.46 7.46
CA ASN A 150 -7.51 12.98 6.17
C ASN A 150 -6.59 12.67 4.96
N VAL A 151 -5.95 11.49 4.91
CA VAL A 151 -5.22 11.05 3.71
C VAL A 151 -6.22 10.73 2.62
N LEU A 152 -6.09 11.38 1.45
CA LEU A 152 -7.09 11.39 0.39
C LEU A 152 -6.80 10.36 -0.72
N TYR A 153 -7.86 9.87 -1.37
CA TYR A 153 -7.81 9.11 -2.63
C TYR A 153 -6.92 7.86 -2.56
N ILE A 154 -7.18 7.03 -1.55
CA ILE A 154 -6.36 5.88 -1.22
C ILE A 154 -6.76 4.70 -2.11
N MET A 155 -5.80 4.11 -2.80
CA MET A 155 -5.95 2.92 -3.63
C MET A 155 -5.03 1.83 -3.10
N PHE A 156 -5.57 0.93 -2.29
CA PHE A 156 -4.81 -0.17 -1.72
C PHE A 156 -4.58 -1.26 -2.75
N PHE A 157 -3.36 -1.79 -2.78
CA PHE A 157 -2.99 -2.86 -3.69
C PHE A 157 -2.37 -4.05 -2.96
N SER A 158 -2.48 -5.22 -3.57
CA SER A 158 -1.97 -6.49 -3.03
C SER A 158 -1.77 -7.51 -4.14
N ASN A 159 -1.07 -8.59 -3.84
CA ASN A 159 -0.98 -9.77 -4.68
C ASN A 159 -0.82 -11.03 -3.81
N SER A 160 -0.55 -12.18 -4.43
CA SER A 160 -0.37 -13.45 -3.72
C SER A 160 0.85 -13.49 -2.78
N GLN A 161 1.83 -12.60 -2.97
CA GLN A 161 3.06 -12.55 -2.20
C GLN A 161 3.04 -11.42 -1.15
N VAL A 162 2.28 -10.37 -1.40
CA VAL A 162 2.12 -9.20 -0.54
C VAL A 162 0.65 -9.09 -0.15
N ALA A 163 0.36 -9.58 1.06
CA ALA A 163 -1.00 -9.61 1.60
C ALA A 163 -1.60 -8.20 1.73
N SER A 164 -2.92 -8.10 1.55
CA SER A 164 -3.69 -6.86 1.75
C SER A 164 -3.51 -6.25 3.14
N SER A 165 -3.28 -7.09 4.15
CA SER A 165 -2.96 -6.68 5.53
C SER A 165 -1.67 -5.87 5.68
N ARG A 166 -0.83 -5.80 4.63
CA ARG A 166 0.35 -4.92 4.59
C ARG A 166 -0.01 -3.46 4.34
N GLY A 167 -1.19 -3.16 3.79
CA GLY A 167 -1.68 -1.78 3.65
C GLY A 167 -0.87 -0.89 2.70
N PHE A 168 -0.19 -1.47 1.71
CA PHE A 168 0.44 -0.67 0.66
C PHE A 168 -0.63 -0.03 -0.22
N ALA A 169 -0.45 1.26 -0.52
CA ALA A 169 -1.40 2.02 -1.30
C ALA A 169 -0.72 3.07 -2.18
N LEU A 170 -1.43 3.48 -3.23
CA LEU A 170 -1.24 4.78 -3.86
C LEU A 170 -2.20 5.77 -3.18
N HIS A 171 -1.75 6.99 -2.84
CA HIS A 171 -2.65 7.98 -2.25
C HIS A 171 -2.16 9.43 -2.46
N GLY A 172 -3.05 10.39 -2.20
CA GLY A 172 -2.71 11.81 -2.14
C GLY A 172 -1.92 12.16 -0.89
N THR A 173 -0.96 13.07 -1.03
CA THR A 173 -0.05 13.48 0.05
C THR A 173 -0.05 15.00 0.21
N TYR A 174 -0.38 15.47 1.41
CA TYR A 174 -0.38 16.91 1.76
C TYR A 174 0.82 17.33 2.64
N TRP A 175 1.53 16.39 3.27
CA TRP A 175 2.56 16.69 4.27
C TRP A 175 3.97 16.94 3.70
N HIS A 176 4.17 16.68 2.40
CA HIS A 176 5.42 16.97 1.71
C HIS A 176 5.21 17.18 0.21
N ASN A 177 6.19 17.80 -0.45
CA ASN A 177 6.20 18.02 -1.90
C ASN A 177 7.38 17.35 -2.63
N ASN A 178 8.03 16.35 -2.02
CA ASN A 178 9.27 15.72 -2.52
C ASN A 178 9.08 14.75 -3.69
N PHE A 179 8.10 14.99 -4.57
CA PHE A 179 7.78 14.14 -5.70
C PHE A 179 8.97 14.04 -6.66
N GLY A 180 9.33 12.82 -7.06
CA GLY A 180 10.56 12.52 -7.78
C GLY A 180 11.69 11.97 -6.90
N HIS A 181 11.46 11.86 -5.58
CA HIS A 181 12.39 11.27 -4.62
C HIS A 181 11.63 10.41 -3.60
N ALA A 182 12.29 9.37 -3.08
CA ALA A 182 11.71 8.51 -2.05
C ALA A 182 11.45 9.28 -0.74
N MET A 183 10.25 9.12 -0.16
CA MET A 183 9.85 9.83 1.06
C MET A 183 8.71 9.17 1.85
N SER A 184 8.38 7.90 1.58
CA SER A 184 7.28 7.21 2.26
C SER A 184 7.73 6.02 3.11
N HIS A 185 6.79 5.43 3.85
CA HIS A 185 6.94 4.14 4.54
C HIS A 185 6.50 2.95 3.67
N GLY A 186 6.60 3.11 2.35
CA GLY A 186 6.36 2.06 1.36
C GLY A 186 5.16 2.32 0.45
N CYS A 187 4.25 3.22 0.82
CA CYS A 187 3.19 3.69 -0.08
C CYS A 187 3.76 4.50 -1.25
N VAL A 188 2.99 4.64 -2.31
CA VAL A 188 3.31 5.50 -3.45
C VAL A 188 2.57 6.82 -3.23
N ASN A 189 3.31 7.87 -2.88
CA ASN A 189 2.76 9.19 -2.60
C ASN A 189 2.59 9.97 -3.91
N LEU A 190 1.40 10.53 -4.14
CA LEU A 190 1.07 11.38 -5.27
C LEU A 190 0.66 12.78 -4.79
N ARG A 191 0.78 13.78 -5.66
CA ARG A 191 0.05 15.05 -5.47
C ARG A 191 -1.44 14.75 -5.37
N ILE A 192 -2.16 15.45 -4.48
CA ILE A 192 -3.59 15.22 -4.27
C ILE A 192 -4.39 15.33 -5.59
N THR A 193 -4.04 16.28 -6.45
CA THR A 193 -4.68 16.46 -7.75
C THR A 193 -4.49 15.27 -8.70
N ASP A 194 -3.32 14.64 -8.68
CA ASP A 194 -3.00 13.48 -9.50
C ASP A 194 -3.63 12.21 -8.92
N ALA A 195 -3.57 12.05 -7.59
CA ALA A 195 -4.26 10.97 -6.88
C ALA A 195 -5.77 10.98 -7.17
N ARG A 196 -6.40 12.17 -7.15
CA ARG A 196 -7.82 12.35 -7.48
C ARG A 196 -8.15 11.84 -8.88
N LYS A 197 -7.38 12.29 -9.89
CA LYS A 197 -7.58 11.89 -11.29
C LYS A 197 -7.45 10.38 -11.46
N LEU A 198 -6.38 9.80 -10.90
CA LEU A 198 -6.13 8.37 -10.95
C LEU A 198 -7.21 7.56 -10.23
N TYR A 199 -7.67 8.04 -9.06
CA TYR A 199 -8.68 7.38 -8.24
C TYR A 199 -10.02 7.20 -8.95
N TYR A 200 -10.48 8.21 -9.68
CA TYR A 200 -11.74 8.13 -10.43
C TYR A 200 -11.60 7.37 -11.75
N TRP A 201 -10.41 7.38 -12.37
CA TRP A 201 -10.13 6.61 -13.58
C TRP A 201 -9.93 5.10 -13.31
N ALA A 202 -9.27 4.75 -12.21
CA ALA A 202 -8.95 3.38 -11.86
C ALA A 202 -10.16 2.58 -11.33
N GLU A 203 -10.13 1.28 -11.56
CA GLU A 203 -11.11 0.33 -11.07
C GLU A 203 -10.77 -0.15 -9.65
N PRO A 204 -11.77 -0.52 -8.84
CA PRO A 204 -13.22 -0.55 -9.14
C PRO A 204 -13.83 0.85 -9.21
N TYR A 205 -14.69 1.16 -10.19
CA TYR A 205 -15.27 2.50 -10.30
C TYR A 205 -16.05 2.88 -9.03
N THR A 206 -15.87 4.13 -8.61
CA THR A 206 -16.61 4.72 -7.49
C THR A 206 -16.96 6.17 -7.81
N SER A 207 -18.21 6.52 -7.56
CA SER A 207 -18.72 7.89 -7.62
C SER A 207 -18.94 8.48 -6.22
N GLU A 208 -18.64 7.70 -5.17
CA GLU A 208 -19.07 7.99 -3.81
C GLU A 208 -17.90 8.22 -2.87
N ASN A 209 -18.17 8.95 -1.79
CA ASN A 209 -17.24 9.24 -0.69
C ASN A 209 -17.02 8.01 0.23
N GLU A 210 -17.13 6.81 -0.33
CA GLU A 210 -17.16 5.53 0.37
C GLU A 210 -15.92 4.67 0.09
N SER A 211 -15.77 3.58 0.86
CA SER A 211 -14.85 2.51 0.55
C SER A 211 -15.42 1.62 -0.56
N LYS A 212 -14.69 1.43 -1.66
CA LYS A 212 -15.09 0.54 -2.78
C LYS A 212 -14.13 -0.65 -2.91
N PRO A 213 -14.48 -1.84 -2.41
CA PRO A 213 -13.69 -3.04 -2.63
C PRO A 213 -13.83 -3.57 -4.07
N ALA A 214 -12.80 -4.25 -4.55
CA ALA A 214 -12.83 -5.00 -5.80
C ALA A 214 -13.82 -6.18 -5.70
N SER A 215 -14.37 -6.58 -6.85
CA SER A 215 -15.28 -7.72 -6.97
C SER A 215 -14.82 -8.64 -8.10
N LYS A 216 -15.53 -9.76 -8.29
CA LYS A 216 -15.26 -10.66 -9.41
C LYS A 216 -15.44 -9.96 -10.77
N ASP A 217 -16.42 -9.06 -10.85
CA ASP A 217 -16.78 -8.34 -12.08
C ASP A 217 -15.97 -7.04 -12.27
N SER A 218 -15.31 -6.56 -11.20
CA SER A 218 -14.38 -5.44 -11.25
C SER A 218 -13.17 -5.76 -10.36
N PRO A 219 -12.21 -6.55 -10.87
CA PRO A 219 -11.08 -7.06 -10.08
C PRO A 219 -10.06 -5.99 -9.69
N GLY A 220 -10.29 -4.74 -10.13
CA GLY A 220 -9.44 -3.58 -9.89
C GLY A 220 -8.27 -3.49 -10.86
N THR A 221 -7.80 -2.25 -11.07
CA THR A 221 -6.75 -1.94 -12.05
C THR A 221 -5.43 -2.64 -11.70
N LEU A 222 -4.73 -3.13 -12.73
CA LEU A 222 -3.42 -3.75 -12.61
C LEU A 222 -2.34 -2.69 -12.35
N ILE A 223 -1.40 -3.00 -11.47
CA ILE A 223 -0.25 -2.16 -11.14
C ILE A 223 1.01 -2.99 -11.29
N THR A 224 1.98 -2.52 -12.08
CA THR A 224 3.33 -3.09 -12.12
C THR A 224 4.31 -2.11 -11.49
N ILE A 225 4.99 -2.55 -10.43
CA ILE A 225 6.00 -1.77 -9.73
C ILE A 225 7.37 -2.41 -9.98
N TYR A 226 8.33 -1.62 -10.48
CA TYR A 226 9.65 -2.12 -10.87
C TYR A 226 10.76 -1.09 -10.62
N GLY A 227 12.01 -1.52 -10.78
CA GLY A 227 13.18 -0.71 -10.49
C GLY A 227 13.55 -0.69 -9.02
N GLU A 228 14.48 0.18 -8.65
CA GLU A 228 14.97 0.34 -7.27
C GLU A 228 14.95 1.82 -6.89
N ALA A 229 14.52 2.14 -5.67
CA ALA A 229 14.50 3.52 -5.21
C ALA A 229 15.94 4.06 -5.04
N PRO A 230 16.21 5.33 -5.41
CA PRO A 230 17.52 5.96 -5.30
C PRO A 230 17.93 6.28 -3.85
#